data_AF-W7YZM9-F1
#
_entry.id   AF-W7YZM9-F1
#
_cell.length_a   1.000
_cell.length_b   1.000
_cell.length_c   1.000
_cell.angle_alpha   90.00
_cell.angle_beta   90.00
_cell.angle_gamma   90.00
#
_symmetry.space_group_name_H-M   'P 1'
#
loop_
_entity.id
_entity.type
_entity.pdbx_description
1 polymer ?
#
loop_
_entity_poly.entity_id
_entity_poly.type
_entity_poly.pdbx_seq_one_letter_code
_entity_poly.pdbx_strand_id
1 'polypeptide(L)' 'MSQDAKEPSKYEVQTTELNKMPVPDKQDTEFAKEVAEDAKEAFNQKQSQDQ' A
#
# COMPACT_ATOMS: atom_id res chain seq x y z
N MET A 1 20.55 23.69 -29.40
CA MET A 1 20.24 22.74 -28.31
C MET A 1 18.82 22.27 -28.52
N SER A 2 18.62 21.23 -29.31
CA SER A 2 17.27 20.71 -29.60
C SER A 2 17.22 19.32 -29.02
N GLN A 3 17.11 19.25 -27.69
CA GLN A 3 16.74 18.01 -27.03
C GLN A 3 15.23 17.90 -27.16
N ASP A 4 14.76 17.21 -28.19
CA ASP A 4 13.41 16.66 -28.22
C ASP A 4 13.33 15.64 -27.06
N ALA A 5 13.05 16.15 -25.86
CA ALA A 5 12.92 15.36 -24.65
C ALA A 5 11.61 14.56 -24.77
N LYS A 6 11.71 13.39 -25.39
CA LYS A 6 10.64 12.41 -25.44
C LYS A 6 10.24 12.11 -24.00
N GLU A 7 9.01 12.47 -23.62
CA GLU A 7 8.53 12.23 -22.27
C GLU A 7 8.61 10.73 -21.92
N PRO A 8 8.93 10.40 -20.66
CA PRO A 8 9.02 9.00 -20.25
C PRO A 8 7.67 8.31 -20.37
N SER A 9 7.69 7.06 -20.85
CA SER A 9 6.48 6.26 -20.97
C SER A 9 5.88 5.95 -19.61
N LYS A 10 4.57 5.61 -19.58
CA LYS A 10 3.89 5.22 -18.33
C LYS A 10 4.59 4.08 -17.59
N TYR A 11 5.14 3.12 -18.34
CA TYR A 11 5.89 2.00 -17.79
C TYR A 11 7.20 2.46 -17.13
N GLU A 12 7.95 3.34 -17.78
CA GLU A 12 9.19 3.90 -17.24
C GLU A 12 8.90 4.72 -15.98
N VAL A 13 7.85 5.55 -15.99
CA VAL A 13 7.43 6.33 -14.81
C VAL A 13 7.07 5.40 -13.65
N GLN A 14 6.28 4.35 -13.88
CA GLN A 14 5.84 3.42 -12.83
C GLN A 14 6.98 2.62 -12.20
N THR A 15 8.04 2.37 -12.97
CA THR A 15 9.20 1.57 -12.51
C THR A 15 10.30 2.39 -11.86
N THR A 16 10.21 3.73 -11.90
CA THR A 16 11.13 4.61 -11.17
C THR A 16 11.07 4.34 -9.67
N GLU A 17 12.21 4.49 -8.99
CA GLU A 17 12.33 4.23 -7.54
C GLU A 17 11.37 5.10 -6.71
N LEU A 18 11.13 6.33 -7.15
CA LEU A 18 10.22 7.27 -6.49
C LEU A 18 8.74 6.85 -6.56
N ASN A 19 8.37 6.02 -7.55
CA ASN A 19 7.00 5.55 -7.74
C ASN A 19 6.79 4.10 -7.30
N LYS A 20 7.83 3.44 -6.77
CA LYS A 20 7.68 2.11 -6.15
C LYS A 20 7.04 2.27 -4.78
N MET A 21 6.20 1.32 -4.41
CA MET A 21 5.69 1.25 -3.04
C MET A 21 6.85 1.01 -2.07
N PRO A 22 6.80 1.58 -0.86
CA PRO A 22 7.78 1.29 0.18
C PRO A 22 7.75 -0.20 0.49
N VAL A 23 8.94 -0.80 0.67
CA VAL A 23 9.06 -2.20 1.11
C VAL A 23 8.76 -2.22 2.61
N PRO A 24 7.75 -2.99 3.06
CA PRO A 24 7.41 -3.05 4.48
C PRO A 24 8.59 -3.59 5.29
N ASP A 25 8.87 -2.96 6.41
CA ASP A 25 9.87 -3.46 7.35
C ASP A 25 9.25 -4.38 8.42
N LYS A 26 10.05 -4.81 9.40
CA LYS A 26 9.56 -5.71 10.46
C LYS A 26 8.46 -5.06 11.30
N GLN A 27 8.59 -3.78 11.61
CA GLN A 27 7.63 -3.06 12.46
C GLN A 27 6.29 -2.91 11.73
N ASP A 28 6.33 -2.59 10.43
CA ASP A 28 5.14 -2.52 9.59
C ASP A 28 4.36 -3.85 9.58
N THR A 29 5.08 -4.98 9.55
CA THR A 29 4.44 -6.30 9.56
C THR A 29 3.85 -6.69 10.91
N GLU A 30 4.42 -6.23 12.02
CA GLU A 30 3.88 -6.49 13.37
C GLU A 30 2.62 -5.65 13.61
N PHE A 31 2.67 -4.36 13.26
CA PHE A 31 1.51 -3.48 13.30
C PHE A 31 0.37 -3.99 12.42
N ALA A 32 0.66 -4.42 11.19
CA ALA A 32 -0.35 -4.96 10.29
C ALA A 32 -1.03 -6.22 10.86
N LYS A 33 -0.31 -7.06 11.61
CA LYS A 33 -0.89 -8.23 12.27
C LYS A 33 -1.82 -7.82 13.41
N GLU A 34 -1.38 -6.92 14.28
CA GLU A 34 -2.18 -6.40 15.39
C GLU A 34 -3.48 -5.78 14.87
N VAL A 35 -3.38 -4.85 13.91
CA VAL A 35 -4.55 -4.17 13.33
C VAL A 35 -5.48 -5.15 12.62
N ALA A 36 -4.94 -6.16 11.93
CA ALA A 36 -5.76 -7.17 11.27
C ALA A 36 -6.55 -8.04 12.26
N GLU A 37 -5.97 -8.38 13.41
CA GLU A 37 -6.69 -9.13 14.45
C GLU A 37 -7.78 -8.26 15.10
N ASP A 38 -7.46 -7.03 15.49
CA ASP A 38 -8.42 -6.08 16.06
C ASP A 38 -9.59 -5.80 15.10
N ALA A 39 -9.29 -5.61 13.80
CA ALA A 39 -10.30 -5.36 12.78
C ALA A 39 -11.24 -6.56 12.58
N LYS A 40 -10.71 -7.80 12.63
CA LYS A 40 -11.54 -9.01 12.57
C LYS A 40 -12.47 -9.10 13.77
N GLU A 41 -11.96 -8.84 14.98
CA GLU A 41 -12.77 -8.87 16.19
C GLU A 41 -13.89 -7.81 16.12
N ALA A 42 -13.54 -6.57 15.77
CA ALA A 42 -14.52 -5.49 15.60
C ALA A 42 -15.56 -5.80 14.51
N PHE A 43 -15.16 -6.42 13.40
CA PHE A 43 -16.07 -6.81 12.33
C PHE A 43 -17.06 -7.90 12.80
N ASN A 44 -16.56 -8.93 13.49
CA ASN A 44 -17.40 -10.00 14.04
C ASN A 44 -18.37 -9.47 15.11
N GLN A 45 -17.94 -8.54 15.96
CA GLN A 45 -18.81 -7.90 16.94
C GLN A 45 -19.93 -7.08 16.27
N LYS A 46 -19.61 -6.29 15.24
CA LYS A 46 -20.62 -5.54 14.47
C LYS A 46 -21.62 -6.47 13.77
N GLN A 47 -21.14 -7.54 13.16
CA GLN A 47 -21.99 -8.50 12.47
C GLN A 47 -22.94 -9.24 13.45
N SER A 48 -22.55 -9.36 14.72
CA SER A 48 -23.37 -9.98 15.77
C SER A 48 -24.34 -9.00 16.44
N GLN A 49 -24.11 -7.69 16.34
CA GLN A 49 -24.99 -6.64 16.87
C GLN A 49 -26.10 -6.22 15.88
N ASP A 50 -25.90 -6.45 14.58
CA ASP A 50 -26.88 -6.15 13.53
C ASP A 50 -27.82 -7.34 13.18
N GLN A 51 -27.93 -8.36 14.06
CA GLN A 51 -28.89 -9.49 13.93
C GLN A 51 -30.02 -9.44 14.96
#